data_AF-A0A2M8C1T4-F1
#
_entry.id   AF-A0A2M8C1T4-F1
#
_cell.length_a   1.000
_cell.length_b   1.000
_cell.length_c   1.000
_cell.angle_alpha   90.00
_cell.angle_beta   90.00
_cell.angle_gamma   90.00
#
_symmetry.space_group_name_H-M   'P 1'
#
loop_
_entity.id
_entity.type
_entity.pdbx_description
1 polymer ?
#
loop_
_entity_poly.entity_id
_entity_poly.type
_entity_poly.pdbx_seq_one_letter_code
_entity_poly.pdbx_strand_id
1 'polypeptide(L)'
;MMKTPFTKTTLFISLTFLGVLIIGYVMYQYVYATRTLDSILTSVTSSFQATVRQLDQRLVEMREENDTLLTALGAEKNRNNIFDAQIKSMQSTVSTLEKLSKTDKELLMKYSRVYFLNENYVPSNLSIIDKKYNYNQDELLQIHTNVEPFLYK
;
A
#
# COMPACT_ATOMS: atom_id res chain seq x y z
N MET A 1 -35.35 75.53 78.89
CA MET A 1 -35.05 74.40 77.99
C MET A 1 -34.33 74.91 76.74
N MET A 2 -32.99 74.89 76.74
CA MET A 2 -32.16 75.49 75.69
C MET A 2 -31.65 74.36 74.78
N LYS A 3 -32.27 74.17 73.61
CA LYS A 3 -31.81 73.21 72.60
C LYS A 3 -30.50 73.74 72.01
N THR A 4 -29.39 73.10 72.31
CA THR A 4 -28.07 73.49 71.82
C THR A 4 -28.02 73.31 70.29
N PRO A 5 -27.59 74.33 69.51
CA PRO A 5 -27.51 74.25 68.05
C PRO A 5 -26.42 73.30 67.55
N PHE A 6 -25.51 72.87 68.44
CA PHE A 6 -24.32 72.09 68.14
C PHE A 6 -24.59 70.64 67.69
N THR A 7 -25.70 70.04 68.14
CA THR A 7 -26.04 68.64 67.77
C THR A 7 -26.56 68.51 66.35
N LYS A 8 -27.16 69.56 65.77
CA LYS A 8 -27.64 69.51 64.38
C LYS A 8 -26.48 69.64 63.39
N THR A 9 -25.52 70.53 63.67
CA THR A 9 -24.36 70.77 62.81
C THR A 9 -23.42 69.57 62.74
N THR A 10 -23.16 68.87 63.85
CA THR A 10 -22.35 67.65 63.86
C THR A 10 -23.01 66.50 63.10
N LEU A 11 -24.34 66.43 63.11
CA LEU A 11 -25.13 65.43 62.39
C LEU A 11 -25.10 65.67 60.88
N PHE A 12 -25.11 66.93 60.43
CA PHE A 12 -24.90 67.24 59.01
C PHE A 12 -23.48 66.90 58.54
N ILE A 13 -22.46 67.20 59.36
CA ILE A 13 -21.07 66.88 59.02
C ILE A 13 -20.86 65.37 58.92
N SER A 14 -21.35 64.58 59.88
CA SER A 14 -21.25 63.11 59.80
C SER A 14 -22.01 62.53 58.61
N LEU A 15 -23.17 63.09 58.27
CA LEU A 15 -23.94 62.68 57.09
C LEU A 15 -23.18 62.99 55.78
N THR A 16 -22.52 64.16 55.70
CA THR A 16 -21.70 64.50 54.53
C THR A 16 -20.48 63.57 54.40
N PHE A 17 -19.82 63.25 55.52
CA PHE A 17 -18.69 62.34 55.53
C PHE A 17 -19.11 60.92 55.11
N LEU A 18 -20.25 60.46 55.61
CA LEU A 18 -20.83 59.18 55.20
C LEU A 18 -21.17 59.16 53.70
N GLY A 19 -21.70 60.27 53.17
CA GLY A 19 -21.96 60.43 51.74
C GLY A 19 -20.69 60.32 50.90
N VAL A 20 -19.59 60.97 51.31
CA VAL A 20 -18.29 60.90 50.61
C VAL A 20 -17.72 59.48 50.62
N LEU A 21 -17.82 58.76 51.76
CA LEU A 21 -17.37 57.37 51.84
C LEU A 21 -18.17 56.44 50.91
N ILE A 22 -19.50 56.62 50.84
CA ILE A 22 -20.35 55.83 49.93
C ILE A 22 -19.97 56.11 48.47
N ILE A 23 -19.78 57.38 48.08
CA ILE A 23 -19.38 57.75 46.73
C ILE A 23 -18.00 57.15 46.38
N GLY A 24 -17.04 57.24 47.30
CA GLY A 24 -15.71 56.65 47.12
C GLY A 24 -15.77 55.13 46.95
N TYR A 25 -16.59 54.43 47.74
CA TYR A 25 -16.78 52.99 47.62
C TYR A 25 -17.43 52.59 46.29
N VAL A 26 -18.48 53.29 45.86
CA VAL A 26 -19.16 53.06 44.57
C VAL A 26 -18.18 53.30 43.41
N MET A 27 -17.41 54.39 43.47
CA MET A 27 -16.42 54.71 42.44
C MET A 27 -15.32 53.65 42.38
N TYR A 28 -14.82 53.19 43.53
CA TYR A 28 -13.84 52.10 43.60
C TYR A 28 -14.37 50.80 42.98
N GLN A 29 -15.60 50.40 43.33
CA GLN A 29 -16.25 49.22 42.77
C GLN A 29 -16.42 49.32 41.25
N TYR A 30 -16.82 50.49 40.75
CA TYR A 30 -16.99 50.73 39.30
C TYR A 30 -15.66 50.62 38.55
N VAL A 31 -14.58 51.18 39.09
CA VAL A 31 -13.24 51.09 38.51
C VAL A 31 -12.72 49.65 38.54
N TYR A 32 -12.97 48.92 39.63
CA TYR A 32 -12.60 47.51 39.71
C TYR A 32 -13.33 46.67 38.65
N ALA A 33 -14.65 46.84 38.53
CA ALA A 33 -15.47 46.11 37.57
C ALA A 33 -15.04 46.37 36.11
N THR A 34 -14.78 47.62 35.74
CA THR A 34 -14.32 47.99 34.38
C THR A 34 -12.95 47.39 34.06
N ARG A 35 -11.99 47.46 34.98
CA ARG A 35 -10.67 46.82 34.81
C ARG A 35 -10.76 45.31 34.62
N THR A 36 -11.62 44.64 35.39
CA THR A 36 -11.82 43.19 35.22
C THR A 36 -12.42 42.86 33.85
N LEU A 37 -13.38 43.66 33.38
CA LEU A 37 -14.02 43.46 32.09
C LEU A 37 -13.03 43.61 30.93
N ASP A 38 -12.19 44.65 30.95
CA ASP A 38 -11.16 44.88 29.93
C ASP A 38 -10.14 43.73 29.86
N SER A 39 -9.74 43.22 31.02
CA SER A 39 -8.81 42.08 31.10
C SER A 39 -9.42 40.79 30.54
N ILE A 40 -10.71 40.55 30.78
CA ILE A 40 -11.46 39.40 30.25
C ILE A 40 -11.66 39.56 28.75
N LEU A 41 -12.01 40.76 28.28
CA LEU A 41 -12.21 41.03 26.86
C LEU A 41 -10.91 40.82 26.07
N THR A 42 -9.79 41.29 26.63
CA THR A 42 -8.46 41.10 26.03
C THR A 42 -8.07 39.63 26.00
N SER A 43 -8.31 38.88 27.09
CA SER A 43 -7.96 37.46 27.16
C SER A 43 -8.82 36.59 26.23
N VAL A 44 -10.12 36.87 26.13
CA VAL A 44 -11.05 36.21 25.20
C VAL A 44 -10.70 36.54 23.76
N THR A 45 -10.40 37.81 23.45
CA THR A 45 -10.00 38.20 22.10
C THR A 45 -8.67 37.54 21.70
N SER A 46 -7.71 37.50 22.63
CA SER A 46 -6.43 36.84 22.40
C SER A 46 -6.56 35.33 22.24
N SER A 47 -7.39 34.66 23.05
CA SER A 47 -7.60 33.20 22.95
C SER A 47 -8.35 32.83 21.67
N PHE A 48 -9.34 33.64 21.29
CA PHE A 48 -10.04 33.51 20.01
C PHE A 48 -9.08 33.70 18.84
N GLN A 49 -8.26 34.75 18.84
CA GLN A 49 -7.26 34.98 17.79
C GLN A 49 -6.22 33.85 17.72
N ALA A 50 -5.77 33.33 18.87
CA ALA A 50 -4.87 32.18 18.93
C ALA A 50 -5.52 30.93 18.33
N THR A 51 -6.80 30.69 18.63
CA THR A 51 -7.56 29.56 18.09
C THR A 51 -7.72 29.69 16.58
N VAL A 52 -8.06 30.88 16.07
CA VAL A 52 -8.14 31.15 14.63
C VAL A 52 -6.80 30.89 13.94
N ARG A 53 -5.69 31.35 14.51
CA ARG A 53 -4.34 31.07 13.97
C ARG A 53 -4.01 29.59 13.98
N GLN A 54 -4.35 28.88 15.05
CA GLN A 54 -4.11 27.44 15.14
C GLN A 54 -4.95 26.66 14.13
N LEU A 55 -6.19 27.07 13.90
CA LEU A 55 -7.06 26.47 12.88
C LEU A 55 -6.52 26.73 11.47
N ASP A 56 -6.08 27.95 11.20
CA ASP A 56 -5.50 28.31 9.89
C ASP A 56 -4.21 27.52 9.62
N GLN A 57 -3.32 27.43 10.61
CA GLN A 57 -2.12 26.61 10.52
C GLN A 57 -2.46 25.14 10.26
N ARG A 58 -3.40 24.56 11.01
CA ARG A 58 -3.84 23.17 10.81
C ARG A 58 -4.47 22.94 9.43
N LEU A 59 -5.18 23.93 8.88
CA LEU A 59 -5.73 23.85 7.52
C LEU A 59 -4.62 23.83 6.46
N VAL A 60 -3.56 24.62 6.65
CA VAL A 60 -2.39 24.59 5.77
C VAL A 60 -1.68 23.24 5.87
N GLU A 61 -1.40 22.77 7.09
CA GLU A 61 -0.76 21.46 7.33
C GLU A 61 -1.57 20.31 6.70
N MET A 62 -2.89 20.28 6.90
CA MET A 62 -3.75 19.26 6.29
C MET A 62 -3.79 19.34 4.76
N ARG A 63 -3.69 20.53 4.17
CA ARG A 63 -3.63 20.68 2.71
C ARG A 63 -2.32 20.17 2.14
N GLU A 64 -1.20 20.48 2.79
CA GLU A 64 0.12 19.96 2.41
C GLU A 64 0.17 18.44 2.55
N GLU A 65 -0.34 17.90 3.66
CA GLU A 65 -0.45 16.44 3.85
C GLU A 65 -1.31 15.81 2.76
N ASN A 66 -2.44 16.41 2.42
CA ASN A 66 -3.29 15.90 1.34
C ASN A 66 -2.58 15.87 -0.01
N ASP A 67 -1.87 16.95 -0.37
CA ASP A 67 -1.11 17.02 -1.63
C ASP A 67 0.02 15.99 -1.70
N THR A 68 0.74 15.81 -0.59
CA THR A 68 1.78 14.77 -0.50
C THR A 68 1.20 13.37 -0.61
N LEU A 69 0.06 13.09 0.04
CA LEU A 69 -0.64 11.81 -0.06
C LEU A 69 -1.17 11.55 -1.47
N LEU A 70 -1.72 12.56 -2.15
CA LEU A 70 -2.18 12.44 -3.53
C LEU A 70 -1.01 12.13 -4.48
N THR A 71 0.12 12.81 -4.28
CA THR A 71 1.34 12.57 -5.06
C THR A 71 1.87 11.15 -4.83
N ALA A 72 1.96 10.71 -3.57
CA ALA A 72 2.40 9.36 -3.21
C ALA A 72 1.46 8.29 -3.77
N LEU A 73 0.15 8.50 -3.67
CA LEU A 73 -0.87 7.59 -4.22
C LEU A 73 -0.77 7.50 -5.74
N GLY A 74 -0.55 8.63 -6.42
CA GLY A 74 -0.32 8.66 -7.87
C GLY A 74 0.93 7.87 -8.28
N ALA A 75 2.03 8.04 -7.55
CA ALA A 75 3.27 7.31 -7.78
C ALA A 75 3.10 5.79 -7.56
N GLU A 76 2.41 5.40 -6.49
CA GLU A 76 2.18 3.99 -6.18
C GLU A 76 1.22 3.33 -7.18
N LYS A 77 0.19 4.06 -7.63
CA LYS A 77 -0.70 3.61 -8.71
C LYS A 77 0.09 3.38 -10.01
N ASN A 78 1.01 4.29 -10.35
CA ASN A 78 1.85 4.14 -11.53
C ASN A 78 2.79 2.92 -11.42
N ARG A 79 3.41 2.72 -10.25
CA ARG A 79 4.20 1.50 -9.96
C ARG A 79 3.38 0.23 -10.15
N ASN A 80 2.16 0.20 -9.62
CA ASN A 80 1.28 -0.94 -9.73
C ASN A 80 0.89 -1.22 -11.19
N ASN A 81 0.60 -0.17 -11.98
CA ASN A 81 0.35 -0.32 -13.43
C ASN A 81 1.57 -0.90 -14.18
N ILE A 82 2.77 -0.46 -13.82
CA ILE A 82 4.01 -0.99 -14.39
C ILE A 82 4.19 -2.47 -14.01
N PHE A 83 3.94 -2.83 -12.76
CA PHE A 83 3.99 -4.23 -12.32
C PHE A 83 2.95 -5.10 -13.02
N ASP A 84 1.72 -4.63 -13.18
CA ASP A 84 0.68 -5.35 -13.94
C ASP A 84 1.11 -5.60 -15.40
N ALA A 85 1.70 -4.60 -16.06
CA ALA A 85 2.23 -4.75 -17.41
C ALA A 85 3.38 -5.77 -17.48
N GLN A 86 4.31 -5.73 -16.51
CA GLN A 86 5.41 -6.69 -16.43
C GLN A 86 4.89 -8.12 -16.22
N ILE A 87 3.96 -8.31 -15.28
CA ILE A 87 3.33 -9.60 -14.98
C ILE A 87 2.64 -10.16 -16.23
N LYS A 88 1.88 -9.33 -16.96
CA LYS A 88 1.25 -9.76 -18.23
C LYS A 88 2.27 -10.18 -19.27
N SER A 89 3.40 -9.46 -19.40
CA SER A 89 4.47 -9.86 -20.34
C SER A 89 5.15 -11.18 -19.93
N MET A 90 5.36 -11.40 -18.63
CA MET A 90 5.91 -12.63 -18.09
C MET A 90 4.95 -13.81 -18.33
N GLN A 91 3.66 -13.63 -18.09
CA GLN A 91 2.64 -14.63 -18.38
C GLN A 91 2.61 -15.00 -19.88
N SER A 92 2.71 -14.02 -20.77
CA SER A 92 2.80 -14.27 -22.22
C SER A 92 4.07 -15.07 -22.57
N THR A 93 5.21 -14.74 -21.97
CA THR A 93 6.47 -15.45 -22.19
C THR A 93 6.41 -16.89 -21.69
N VAL A 94 5.85 -17.10 -20.49
CA VAL A 94 5.65 -18.45 -19.91
C VAL A 94 4.71 -19.27 -20.79
N SER A 95 3.62 -18.68 -21.30
CA SER A 95 2.72 -19.37 -22.22
C SER A 95 3.41 -19.77 -23.53
N THR A 96 4.26 -18.90 -24.08
CA THR A 96 5.06 -19.21 -25.28
C THR A 96 6.07 -20.32 -25.00
N LEU A 97 6.76 -20.27 -23.86
CA LEU A 97 7.73 -21.29 -23.47
C LEU A 97 7.05 -22.65 -23.25
N GLU A 98 5.86 -22.67 -22.64
CA GLU A 98 5.05 -23.88 -22.47
C GLU A 98 4.63 -24.47 -23.82
N LYS A 99 4.19 -23.64 -24.77
CA LYS A 99 3.83 -24.08 -26.12
C LYS A 99 5.04 -24.67 -26.85
N LEU A 100 6.18 -23.98 -26.81
CA LEU A 100 7.41 -24.45 -27.45
C LEU A 100 7.86 -25.79 -26.88
N SER A 101 7.89 -25.92 -25.55
CA SER A 101 8.27 -27.17 -24.88
C SER A 101 7.36 -28.35 -25.25
N LYS A 102 6.05 -28.12 -25.38
CA LYS A 102 5.09 -29.16 -25.81
C LYS A 102 5.28 -29.53 -27.28
N THR A 103 5.41 -28.55 -28.17
CA THR A 103 5.62 -28.78 -29.61
C THR A 103 6.94 -29.49 -29.87
N ASP A 104 8.04 -29.13 -29.20
CA ASP A 104 9.33 -29.80 -29.35
C ASP A 104 9.23 -31.27 -28.97
N LYS A 105 8.50 -31.63 -27.91
CA LYS A 105 8.28 -33.03 -27.54
C LYS A 105 7.51 -33.81 -28.62
N GLU A 106 6.44 -33.24 -29.16
CA GLU A 106 5.66 -33.85 -30.24
C GLU A 106 6.47 -33.98 -31.54
N LEU A 107 7.27 -32.98 -31.87
CA LEU A 107 8.13 -32.98 -33.04
C LEU A 107 9.27 -34.01 -32.90
N LEU A 108 9.87 -34.12 -31.71
CA LEU A 108 10.88 -35.12 -31.39
C LEU A 108 10.31 -36.54 -31.50
N MET A 109 9.08 -36.78 -31.05
CA MET A 109 8.40 -38.07 -31.24
C MET A 109 8.14 -38.37 -32.72
N LYS A 110 7.69 -37.38 -33.49
CA LYS A 110 7.29 -37.57 -34.90
C LYS A 110 8.48 -37.72 -35.87
N TYR A 111 9.60 -37.06 -35.59
CA TYR A 111 10.75 -37.00 -36.50
C TYR A 111 12.03 -37.63 -35.95
N SER A 112 12.06 -38.12 -34.70
CA SER A 112 13.24 -38.87 -34.26
C SER A 112 13.24 -40.26 -34.90
N ARG A 113 14.31 -40.52 -35.66
CA ARG A 113 14.61 -41.82 -36.28
C ARG A 113 14.59 -42.96 -35.25
N VAL A 114 14.97 -42.68 -34.00
CA VAL A 114 15.00 -43.65 -32.88
C VAL A 114 13.60 -44.02 -32.41
N TYR A 115 12.69 -43.06 -32.23
CA TYR A 115 11.30 -43.34 -31.83
C TYR A 115 10.54 -44.06 -32.95
N PHE A 116 10.76 -43.64 -34.21
CA PHE A 116 10.10 -44.22 -35.37
C PHE A 116 10.49 -45.69 -35.62
N LEU A 117 11.76 -46.04 -35.41
CA LEU A 117 12.26 -47.42 -35.56
C LEU A 117 11.77 -48.36 -34.46
N ASN A 118 11.39 -47.87 -33.29
CA ASN A 118 10.98 -48.73 -32.18
C ASN A 118 9.51 -49.16 -32.23
N GLU A 119 8.61 -48.34 -32.77
CA GLU A 119 7.17 -48.66 -32.73
C GLU A 119 6.59 -49.27 -34.01
N ASN A 120 7.24 -49.10 -35.17
CA ASN A 120 6.69 -49.59 -36.45
C ASN A 120 7.64 -50.51 -37.24
N TYR A 121 8.79 -50.90 -36.69
CA TYR A 121 9.72 -51.79 -37.39
C TYR A 121 9.41 -53.25 -37.07
N VAL A 122 8.59 -53.87 -37.91
CA VAL A 122 8.54 -55.33 -38.02
C VAL A 122 9.40 -55.71 -39.21
N PRO A 123 10.52 -56.44 -39.03
CA PRO A 123 11.30 -56.95 -40.14
C PRO A 123 10.40 -57.77 -41.06
N SER A 124 10.35 -57.42 -42.34
CA SER A 124 9.38 -57.98 -43.28
C SER A 124 9.63 -59.45 -43.60
N ASN A 125 10.88 -59.92 -43.51
CA ASN A 125 11.23 -61.33 -43.73
C ASN A 125 12.46 -61.74 -42.89
N LEU A 126 12.27 -62.74 -42.04
CA LEU A 126 13.33 -63.37 -41.24
C LEU A 126 13.51 -64.83 -41.67
N SER A 127 14.74 -65.22 -41.94
CA SER A 127 15.18 -66.59 -42.19
C SER A 127 15.94 -67.13 -40.98
N ILE A 128 15.84 -68.43 -40.72
CA ILE A 128 16.61 -69.09 -39.67
C ILE A 128 18.05 -69.30 -40.16
N ILE A 129 19.03 -68.93 -39.34
CA ILE A 129 20.44 -69.19 -39.65
C ILE A 129 20.74 -70.66 -39.43
N ASP A 130 21.41 -71.30 -40.40
CA ASP A 130 21.87 -72.68 -40.27
C ASP A 130 22.85 -72.81 -39.09
N LYS A 131 22.59 -73.80 -38.22
CA LYS A 131 23.37 -74.08 -37.01
C LYS A 131 24.87 -74.19 -37.25
N LYS A 132 25.30 -74.59 -38.45
CA LYS A 132 26.74 -74.68 -38.80
C LYS A 132 27.46 -73.33 -38.76
N TYR A 133 26.73 -72.21 -38.86
CA TYR A 133 27.27 -70.85 -38.78
C TYR A 133 26.94 -70.16 -37.45
N ASN A 134 26.28 -70.85 -36.51
CA ASN A 134 26.00 -70.32 -35.19
C ASN A 134 27.15 -70.65 -34.25
N TYR A 135 27.66 -69.64 -33.55
CA TYR A 135 28.63 -69.84 -32.48
C TYR A 135 28.04 -70.65 -31.32
N ASN A 136 26.76 -70.45 -31.03
CA ASN A 136 26.00 -71.23 -30.06
C ASN A 136 24.97 -72.12 -30.77
N GLN A 137 25.20 -73.43 -30.76
CA GLN A 137 24.38 -74.41 -31.51
C GLN A 137 23.00 -74.68 -30.87
N ASP A 138 22.83 -74.25 -29.62
CA ASP A 138 21.58 -74.37 -28.85
C ASP A 138 20.64 -73.18 -29.07
N GLU A 139 21.10 -72.12 -29.76
CA GLU A 139 20.33 -70.91 -30.01
C GLU A 139 19.81 -70.84 -31.45
N LEU A 140 18.50 -70.59 -31.58
CA LEU A 140 17.84 -70.36 -32.87
C LEU A 140 17.97 -68.88 -33.25
N LEU A 141 19.05 -68.55 -33.95
CA LEU A 141 19.27 -67.20 -34.47
C LEU A 141 18.52 -67.00 -35.80
N GLN A 142 17.97 -65.80 -35.96
CA GLN A 142 17.25 -65.38 -37.17
C GLN A 142 17.97 -64.19 -37.82
N ILE A 143 17.97 -64.15 -39.14
CA ILE A 143 18.56 -63.08 -39.95
C ILE A 143 17.56 -62.57 -40.97
N HIS A 144 17.70 -61.33 -41.41
CA HIS A 144 16.89 -60.81 -42.51
C HIS A 144 17.12 -61.64 -43.79
N THR A 145 16.05 -62.11 -44.43
CA THR A 145 16.13 -63.05 -45.58
C THR A 145 16.99 -62.53 -46.73
N ASN A 146 16.99 -61.22 -47.01
CA ASN A 146 17.86 -60.65 -48.05
C ASN A 146 19.37 -60.68 -47.72
N VAL A 147 19.74 -60.86 -46.46
CA VAL A 147 21.14 -60.91 -46.00
C VAL A 147 21.64 -62.36 -45.92
N GLU A 148 20.73 -63.33 -45.76
CA GLU A 148 21.04 -64.76 -45.70
C GLU A 148 22.01 -65.25 -46.81
N PRO A 149 21.86 -64.88 -48.10
CA PRO A 149 22.77 -65.36 -49.15
C PRO A 149 24.22 -64.89 -49.00
N PHE A 150 24.44 -63.79 -48.28
CA PHE A 150 25.80 -63.26 -48.05
C PHE A 150 26.50 -63.94 -46.87
N LEU A 151 25.76 -64.65 -46.02
CA LEU A 151 26.32 -65.39 -44.89
C LEU A 151 26.90 -66.74 -45.31
N TYR A 152 26.33 -67.38 -46.35
CA TYR A 152 26.68 -68.73 -46.79
C TYR A 152 27.64 -68.79 -47.99
N LYS A 153 28.31 -67.67 -48.30
CA LYS A 153 29.32 -67.61 -49.36
C LYS A 153 30.65 -68.20 -48.95
#